data_AF-A0A8T1AAI9-F1
#
_entry.id   AF-A0A8T1AAI9-F1
#
_cell.length_a   1.000
_cell.length_b   1.000
_cell.length_c   1.000
_cell.angle_alpha   90.00
_cell.angle_beta   90.00
_cell.angle_gamma   90.00
#
_symmetry.space_group_name_H-M   'P 1'
#
loop_
_entity.id
_entity.type
_entity.pdbx_description
1 polymer ?
#
loop_
_entity_poly.entity_id
_entity_poly.type
_entity_poly.pdbx_seq_one_letter_code
_entity_poly.pdbx_strand_id
1 'polypeptide(L)'
;MLYGDTSFPNLVLENRAFFFMSWANAAMKIVPHLSLYLCLEGIASMLYSSRLPDTATTSAPSIPESPTVGPSIKRSIVASASLRAFLRASESLQNSAQFLCRVHRVTIPMLLLITGGLVLGLHLSAQYGAVSGDIAKMESLCMQRMHPWFTSNFSCAVVRYNCYKEGVTSPSAEVLGWLERGAVRKIVFMHCSAFTMPPIIREFPSLMGVELWNTTLVEWGEEAAVSAELHPMMLFTLFVYVNLTDIPPGILQPPLPEQLTDLEFIHTNLTMIPESVVEPWNGIGIIYIEHSQISLFPSALMQLPVLSELSLIDNKIETVPDDAFLNGASSYFYNLALSKNPLRELPQARSTNFDVSYLALEFTLLTEVPAWIKANVWDAVSLGGSPLCHSGNHIVELGENVVCGEDENAWDPLGDERYPTKLIKPFRSLNA
;
A
#
# COMPACT_ATOMS: atom_id res chain seq x y z
N MET A 1 0.96 -5.69 9.95
CA MET A 1 0.79 -6.36 8.63
C MET A 1 1.51 -5.63 7.50
N LEU A 2 1.61 -4.29 7.51
CA LEU A 2 2.28 -3.51 6.46
C LEU A 2 3.81 -3.71 6.42
N TYR A 3 4.49 -3.74 7.57
CA TYR A 3 5.95 -3.91 7.65
C TYR A 3 6.50 -5.31 7.25
N GLY A 4 5.63 -6.25 6.86
CA GLY A 4 6.07 -7.55 6.34
C GLY A 4 6.65 -7.42 4.92
N ASP A 5 7.82 -8.01 4.69
CA ASP A 5 8.60 -7.88 3.45
C ASP A 5 7.81 -8.02 2.15
N THR A 6 6.98 -9.06 2.08
CA THR A 6 6.12 -9.33 0.93
C THR A 6 4.69 -8.85 1.16
N SER A 7 4.29 -8.56 2.40
CA SER A 7 2.90 -8.24 2.74
C SER A 7 2.44 -6.93 2.11
N PHE A 8 3.23 -5.85 2.20
CA PHE A 8 2.88 -4.58 1.57
C PHE A 8 3.03 -4.61 0.03
N PRO A 9 4.14 -5.13 -0.56
CA PRO A 9 4.21 -5.34 -2.00
C PRO A 9 3.07 -6.22 -2.55
N ASN A 10 2.68 -7.30 -1.86
CA ASN A 10 1.50 -8.10 -2.21
C ASN A 10 0.23 -7.25 -2.15
N LEU A 11 0.00 -6.51 -1.07
CA LEU A 11 -1.18 -5.65 -0.95
C LEU A 11 -1.28 -4.70 -2.15
N VAL A 12 -0.20 -4.03 -2.55
CA VAL A 12 -0.22 -3.11 -3.70
C VAL A 12 -0.35 -3.86 -5.04
N LEU A 13 0.31 -5.00 -5.23
CA LEU A 13 0.26 -5.79 -6.46
C LEU A 13 -1.10 -6.48 -6.66
N GLU A 14 -1.70 -7.02 -5.60
CA GLU A 14 -3.02 -7.64 -5.60
C GLU A 14 -4.12 -6.59 -5.72
N ASN A 15 -4.00 -5.43 -5.06
CA ASN A 15 -4.96 -4.33 -5.26
C ASN A 15 -4.83 -3.67 -6.64
N ARG A 16 -3.66 -3.77 -7.30
CA ARG A 16 -3.52 -3.49 -8.74
C ARG A 16 -4.26 -4.48 -9.64
N ALA A 17 -4.80 -5.60 -9.13
CA ALA A 17 -5.79 -6.41 -9.86
C ALA A 17 -7.21 -5.82 -9.77
N PHE A 18 -7.56 -5.14 -8.68
CA PHE A 18 -8.88 -4.53 -8.49
C PHE A 18 -8.96 -3.09 -9.08
N PHE A 19 -8.02 -2.22 -8.74
CA PHE A 19 -8.04 -0.80 -9.16
C PHE A 19 -7.23 -0.58 -10.45
N PHE A 20 -7.80 0.14 -11.41
CA PHE A 20 -7.14 0.41 -12.68
C PHE A 20 -6.34 1.72 -12.63
N MET A 21 -5.02 1.59 -12.82
CA MET A 21 -4.10 2.74 -12.89
C MET A 21 -4.10 3.42 -14.27
N SER A 22 -4.78 2.83 -15.26
CA SER A 22 -4.92 3.37 -16.62
C SER A 22 -6.11 2.74 -17.36
N TRP A 23 -6.58 3.37 -18.43
CA TRP A 23 -7.67 2.83 -19.26
C TRP A 23 -7.33 1.50 -19.96
N ALA A 24 -6.06 1.29 -20.32
CA ALA A 24 -5.60 0.00 -20.85
C ALA A 24 -5.65 -1.12 -19.79
N ASN A 25 -5.27 -0.80 -18.55
CA ASN A 25 -5.39 -1.70 -17.41
C ASN A 25 -6.87 -2.01 -17.09
N ALA A 26 -7.76 -1.02 -17.17
CA ALA A 26 -9.22 -1.21 -17.03
C ALA A 26 -9.77 -2.18 -18.08
N ALA A 27 -9.45 -1.97 -19.37
CA ALA A 27 -9.90 -2.82 -20.46
C ALA A 27 -9.44 -4.28 -20.30
N MET A 28 -8.17 -4.50 -19.94
CA MET A 28 -7.62 -5.84 -19.72
C MET A 28 -8.24 -6.58 -18.53
N LYS A 29 -8.90 -5.89 -17.59
CA LYS A 29 -9.65 -6.49 -16.48
C LYS A 29 -11.12 -6.72 -16.79
N ILE A 30 -11.76 -5.77 -17.47
CA ILE A 30 -13.17 -5.86 -17.83
C ILE A 30 -13.43 -7.09 -18.71
N VAL A 31 -12.53 -7.40 -19.66
CA VAL A 31 -12.73 -8.52 -20.60
C VAL A 31 -12.80 -9.89 -19.89
N PRO A 32 -11.84 -10.29 -19.02
CA PRO A 32 -11.96 -11.51 -18.22
C PRO A 32 -13.20 -11.57 -17.31
N HIS A 33 -13.52 -10.48 -16.60
CA HIS A 33 -14.68 -10.47 -15.70
C HIS A 33 -16.02 -10.54 -16.45
N LEU A 34 -16.13 -9.85 -17.59
CA LEU A 34 -17.28 -9.95 -18.49
C LEU A 34 -17.41 -11.37 -19.08
N SER A 35 -16.30 -12.00 -19.46
CA SER A 35 -16.30 -13.41 -19.89
C SER A 35 -16.81 -14.34 -18.78
N LEU A 36 -16.35 -14.15 -17.53
CA LEU A 36 -16.78 -14.96 -16.40
C LEU A 36 -18.28 -14.78 -16.12
N TYR A 37 -18.77 -13.54 -16.14
CA TYR A 37 -20.20 -13.22 -15.99
C TYR A 37 -21.06 -13.87 -17.09
N LEU A 38 -20.64 -13.78 -18.37
CA LEU A 38 -21.34 -14.41 -19.49
C LEU A 38 -21.34 -15.94 -19.40
N CYS A 39 -20.28 -16.55 -18.87
CA CYS A 39 -20.26 -17.99 -18.57
C CYS A 39 -21.25 -18.37 -17.47
N LEU A 40 -21.34 -17.57 -16.39
CA LEU A 40 -22.29 -17.80 -15.29
C LEU A 40 -23.75 -17.64 -15.73
N GLU A 41 -24.06 -16.60 -16.52
CA GLU A 41 -25.37 -16.44 -17.19
C GLU A 41 -25.70 -17.65 -18.08
N GLY A 42 -24.73 -18.14 -18.86
CA GLY A 42 -24.89 -19.35 -19.69
C GLY A 42 -25.24 -20.59 -18.86
N ILE A 43 -24.54 -20.82 -17.75
CA ILE A 43 -24.81 -21.93 -16.82
C ILE A 43 -26.19 -21.77 -16.15
N ALA A 44 -26.54 -20.56 -15.70
CA ALA A 44 -27.83 -20.27 -15.11
C ALA A 44 -28.99 -20.51 -16.10
N SER A 45 -28.82 -20.10 -17.36
CA SER A 45 -29.78 -20.34 -18.44
C SER A 45 -29.98 -21.84 -18.70
N MET A 46 -28.90 -22.63 -18.75
CA MET A 46 -28.99 -24.09 -18.89
C MET A 46 -29.71 -24.75 -17.71
N LEU A 47 -29.37 -24.37 -16.47
CA LEU A 47 -30.02 -24.85 -15.25
C LEU A 47 -31.52 -24.46 -15.16
N TYR A 48 -31.91 -23.33 -15.75
CA TYR A 48 -33.30 -22.91 -15.83
C TYR A 48 -34.05 -23.69 -16.91
N SER A 49 -33.45 -23.87 -18.09
CA SER A 49 -34.05 -24.66 -19.18
C SER A 49 -34.27 -26.13 -18.80
N SER A 50 -33.39 -26.72 -17.99
CA SER A 50 -33.52 -28.09 -17.50
C SER A 50 -34.60 -28.29 -16.42
N ARG A 51 -35.32 -27.24 -16.01
CA ARG A 51 -36.42 -27.30 -15.03
C ARG A 51 -37.82 -27.10 -15.63
N LEU A 52 -37.93 -26.85 -16.94
CA LEU A 52 -39.23 -26.77 -17.61
C LEU A 52 -39.77 -28.19 -17.86
N PRO A 53 -40.95 -28.57 -17.35
CA PRO A 53 -41.54 -29.88 -17.62
C PRO A 53 -42.10 -29.96 -19.05
N ASP A 54 -41.88 -31.08 -19.73
CA ASP A 54 -42.50 -31.40 -21.02
C ASP A 54 -44.01 -31.67 -20.86
N THR A 55 -44.83 -30.61 -20.74
CA THR A 55 -46.30 -30.75 -20.82
C THR A 55 -46.77 -30.82 -22.27
N ALA A 56 -46.59 -31.98 -22.90
CA ALA A 56 -47.22 -32.30 -24.18
C ALA A 56 -47.38 -33.81 -24.44
N THR A 57 -48.32 -34.49 -23.77
CA THR A 57 -49.27 -35.39 -24.48
C THR A 57 -50.49 -35.81 -23.65
N THR A 58 -51.60 -35.95 -24.36
CA THR A 58 -52.97 -36.14 -23.89
C THR A 58 -53.33 -37.62 -23.69
N SER A 59 -54.09 -37.95 -22.63
CA SER A 59 -55.03 -39.09 -22.66
C SER A 59 -56.17 -38.91 -21.65
N ALA A 60 -57.42 -38.87 -22.14
CA ALA A 60 -58.65 -38.98 -21.34
C ALA A 60 -59.36 -40.30 -21.71
N PRO A 61 -60.08 -40.93 -20.77
CA PRO A 61 -61.55 -40.81 -20.72
C PRO A 61 -62.08 -40.71 -19.25
N SER A 62 -63.35 -40.47 -18.90
CA SER A 62 -64.64 -40.48 -19.62
C SER A 62 -65.71 -39.50 -19.03
N ILE A 63 -66.68 -39.14 -19.89
CA ILE A 63 -68.00 -38.44 -19.77
C ILE A 63 -68.94 -39.02 -18.65
N PRO A 64 -70.03 -38.38 -18.11
CA PRO A 64 -70.90 -37.27 -18.60
C PRO A 64 -71.04 -36.02 -17.68
N GLU A 65 -71.82 -34.94 -17.94
CA GLU A 65 -72.96 -34.68 -18.85
C GLU A 65 -73.03 -33.20 -19.37
N SER A 66 -74.01 -32.83 -20.20
CA SER A 66 -74.12 -31.56 -20.99
C SER A 66 -75.22 -30.58 -20.47
N PRO A 67 -75.66 -29.46 -21.16
CA PRO A 67 -75.21 -28.70 -22.36
C PRO A 67 -75.07 -27.15 -22.09
N THR A 68 -74.74 -26.18 -22.99
CA THR A 68 -75.44 -25.70 -24.24
C THR A 68 -74.70 -24.59 -25.05
N VAL A 69 -74.78 -24.66 -26.40
CA VAL A 69 -74.95 -23.59 -27.45
C VAL A 69 -73.84 -22.54 -27.79
N GLY A 70 -73.63 -22.29 -29.12
CA GLY A 70 -72.70 -21.29 -29.75
C GLY A 70 -73.41 -20.04 -30.35
N PRO A 71 -73.04 -19.41 -31.52
CA PRO A 71 -72.04 -19.75 -32.57
C PRO A 71 -71.22 -18.53 -33.16
N SER A 72 -70.78 -18.60 -34.44
CA SER A 72 -69.69 -17.86 -35.15
C SER A 72 -70.03 -16.64 -36.04
N ILE A 73 -69.03 -15.89 -36.55
CA ILE A 73 -69.05 -15.04 -37.80
C ILE A 73 -67.63 -14.90 -38.46
N LYS A 74 -67.54 -14.53 -39.76
CA LYS A 74 -66.29 -14.53 -40.60
C LYS A 74 -65.89 -13.19 -41.27
N ARG A 75 -64.57 -12.91 -41.23
CA ARG A 75 -63.63 -12.33 -42.25
C ARG A 75 -63.89 -11.00 -43.00
N SER A 76 -62.86 -10.14 -42.94
CA SER A 76 -62.35 -9.37 -44.11
C SER A 76 -60.80 -9.34 -44.08
N ILE A 77 -60.17 -8.58 -45.00
CA ILE A 77 -59.11 -9.15 -45.85
C ILE A 77 -58.04 -8.18 -46.40
N VAL A 78 -58.31 -6.87 -46.47
CA VAL A 78 -57.51 -5.85 -47.21
C VAL A 78 -56.06 -5.64 -46.69
N ALA A 79 -55.69 -6.18 -45.53
CA ALA A 79 -54.38 -5.97 -44.90
C ALA A 79 -53.17 -6.63 -45.62
N SER A 80 -53.36 -7.46 -46.65
CA SER A 80 -52.32 -8.41 -47.09
C SER A 80 -51.12 -7.83 -47.86
N ALA A 81 -51.18 -6.60 -48.37
CA ALA A 81 -50.11 -6.03 -49.21
C ALA A 81 -49.04 -5.31 -48.38
N SER A 82 -49.43 -4.38 -47.51
CA SER A 82 -48.50 -3.73 -46.58
C SER A 82 -47.93 -4.73 -45.57
N LEU A 83 -48.76 -5.68 -45.09
CA LEU A 83 -48.30 -6.75 -44.21
C LEU A 83 -47.22 -7.61 -44.87
N ARG A 84 -47.28 -7.90 -46.19
CA ARG A 84 -46.21 -8.65 -46.88
C ARG A 84 -44.91 -7.86 -47.04
N ALA A 85 -44.98 -6.54 -47.22
CA ALA A 85 -43.78 -5.70 -47.22
C ALA A 85 -43.16 -5.58 -45.81
N PHE A 86 -44.00 -5.38 -44.80
CA PHE A 86 -43.59 -5.29 -43.39
C PHE A 86 -43.04 -6.63 -42.87
N LEU A 87 -43.66 -7.76 -43.24
CA LEU A 87 -43.14 -9.10 -42.93
C LEU A 87 -41.81 -9.39 -43.61
N ARG A 88 -41.58 -8.98 -44.86
CA ARG A 88 -40.27 -9.14 -45.52
C ARG A 88 -39.18 -8.26 -44.90
N ALA A 89 -39.51 -7.04 -44.50
CA ALA A 89 -38.59 -6.19 -43.74
C ALA A 89 -38.30 -6.78 -42.35
N SER A 90 -39.33 -7.32 -41.68
CA SER A 90 -39.20 -8.05 -40.41
C SER A 90 -38.35 -9.30 -40.56
N GLU A 91 -38.57 -10.14 -41.57
CA GLU A 91 -37.75 -11.33 -41.88
C GLU A 91 -36.31 -10.93 -42.22
N SER A 92 -36.10 -9.82 -42.94
CA SER A 92 -34.75 -9.32 -43.26
C SER A 92 -34.02 -8.83 -42.00
N LEU A 93 -34.66 -8.02 -41.14
CA LEU A 93 -34.08 -7.62 -39.86
C LEU A 93 -33.90 -8.81 -38.90
N GLN A 94 -34.83 -9.77 -38.88
CA GLN A 94 -34.81 -10.90 -37.97
C GLN A 94 -33.80 -11.97 -38.41
N ASN A 95 -33.61 -12.19 -39.71
CA ASN A 95 -32.50 -12.97 -40.25
C ASN A 95 -31.16 -12.26 -40.03
N SER A 96 -31.10 -10.94 -40.14
CA SER A 96 -29.88 -10.16 -39.84
C SER A 96 -29.54 -10.20 -38.35
N ALA A 97 -30.54 -10.10 -37.46
CA ALA A 97 -30.38 -10.22 -36.02
C ALA A 97 -30.05 -11.66 -35.59
N GLN A 98 -30.68 -12.67 -36.19
CA GLN A 98 -30.29 -14.08 -35.98
C GLN A 98 -28.88 -14.36 -36.50
N PHE A 99 -28.49 -13.80 -37.64
CA PHE A 99 -27.13 -13.93 -38.17
C PHE A 99 -26.13 -13.22 -37.24
N LEU A 100 -26.39 -11.98 -36.80
CA LEU A 100 -25.58 -11.31 -35.79
C LEU A 100 -25.47 -12.15 -34.51
N CYS A 101 -26.58 -12.60 -33.93
CA CYS A 101 -26.57 -13.44 -32.73
C CYS A 101 -25.82 -14.75 -32.92
N ARG A 102 -25.92 -15.38 -34.10
CA ARG A 102 -25.26 -16.67 -34.41
C ARG A 102 -23.76 -16.49 -34.67
N VAL A 103 -23.38 -15.38 -35.31
CA VAL A 103 -21.98 -14.92 -35.42
C VAL A 103 -21.45 -14.65 -34.02
N HIS A 104 -22.08 -13.77 -33.24
CA HIS A 104 -21.68 -13.41 -31.87
C HIS A 104 -21.54 -14.64 -30.95
N ARG A 105 -22.45 -15.61 -31.05
CA ARG A 105 -22.44 -16.89 -30.31
C ARG A 105 -21.31 -17.84 -30.70
N VAL A 106 -20.59 -17.60 -31.80
CA VAL A 106 -19.44 -18.39 -32.24
C VAL A 106 -18.15 -17.57 -32.20
N THR A 107 -18.15 -16.33 -32.72
CA THR A 107 -16.98 -15.46 -32.78
C THR A 107 -16.51 -15.01 -31.41
N ILE A 108 -17.40 -14.70 -30.45
CA ILE A 108 -16.97 -14.33 -29.10
C ILE A 108 -16.33 -15.52 -28.37
N PRO A 109 -16.94 -16.72 -28.30
CA PRO A 109 -16.27 -17.88 -27.71
C PRO A 109 -14.95 -18.24 -28.40
N MET A 110 -14.88 -18.17 -29.74
CA MET A 110 -13.62 -18.42 -30.45
C MET A 110 -12.56 -17.36 -30.16
N LEU A 111 -12.92 -16.07 -30.08
CA LEU A 111 -12.00 -14.99 -29.71
C LEU A 111 -11.49 -15.18 -28.27
N LEU A 112 -12.38 -15.52 -27.34
CA LEU A 112 -12.04 -15.80 -25.94
C LEU A 112 -11.13 -17.04 -25.81
N LEU A 113 -11.37 -18.10 -26.59
CA LEU A 113 -10.51 -19.29 -26.63
C LEU A 113 -9.13 -18.99 -27.20
N ILE A 114 -9.03 -18.20 -28.29
CA ILE A 114 -7.75 -17.82 -28.89
C ILE A 114 -6.97 -16.91 -27.95
N THR A 115 -7.61 -15.89 -27.36
CA THR A 115 -6.95 -14.99 -26.40
C THR A 115 -6.56 -15.71 -25.10
N GLY A 116 -7.42 -16.60 -24.58
CA GLY A 116 -7.11 -17.44 -23.43
C GLY A 116 -5.96 -18.41 -23.70
N GLY A 117 -5.92 -19.03 -24.88
CA GLY A 117 -4.81 -19.88 -25.31
C GLY A 117 -3.49 -19.11 -25.47
N LEU A 118 -3.54 -17.89 -26.00
CA LEU A 118 -2.38 -17.01 -26.09
C LEU A 118 -1.86 -16.60 -24.70
N VAL A 119 -2.75 -16.14 -23.81
CA VAL A 119 -2.42 -15.76 -22.43
C VAL A 119 -1.85 -16.95 -21.64
N LEU A 120 -2.44 -18.14 -21.79
CA LEU A 120 -1.92 -19.38 -21.19
C LEU A 120 -0.53 -19.72 -21.75
N GLY A 121 -0.34 -19.63 -23.07
CA GLY A 121 0.97 -19.85 -23.69
C GLY A 121 2.04 -18.88 -23.20
N LEU A 122 1.72 -17.59 -23.06
CA LEU A 122 2.60 -16.58 -22.49
C LEU A 122 2.92 -16.84 -21.01
N HIS A 123 1.92 -17.25 -20.21
CA HIS A 123 2.12 -17.57 -18.80
C HIS A 123 2.99 -18.82 -18.62
N LEU A 124 2.72 -19.90 -19.36
CA LEU A 124 3.57 -21.10 -19.37
C LEU A 124 4.99 -20.78 -19.86
N SER A 125 5.14 -19.94 -20.87
CA SER A 125 6.46 -19.50 -21.35
C SER A 125 7.22 -18.65 -20.32
N ALA A 126 6.55 -17.88 -19.47
CA ALA A 126 7.19 -17.10 -18.41
C ALA A 126 7.46 -17.94 -17.14
N GLN A 127 6.63 -18.95 -16.87
CA GLN A 127 6.77 -19.86 -15.73
C GLN A 127 7.83 -20.95 -15.95
N TYR A 128 7.98 -21.44 -17.18
CA TYR A 128 8.87 -22.56 -17.55
C TYR A 128 9.96 -22.17 -18.57
N GLY A 129 10.03 -20.89 -18.95
CA GLY A 129 11.08 -20.39 -19.83
C GLY A 129 12.46 -20.46 -19.18
N ALA A 130 13.51 -20.66 -19.99
CA ALA A 130 14.88 -20.64 -19.53
C ALA A 130 15.30 -19.20 -19.16
N VAL A 131 15.27 -18.87 -17.87
CA VAL A 131 15.73 -17.58 -17.35
C VAL A 131 17.25 -17.60 -17.24
N SER A 132 17.93 -16.55 -17.74
CA SER A 132 19.39 -16.44 -17.65
C SER A 132 19.82 -15.83 -16.32
N GLY A 133 20.59 -16.58 -15.53
CA GLY A 133 21.23 -16.08 -14.31
C GLY A 133 21.69 -17.18 -13.36
N ASP A 134 22.19 -16.75 -12.20
CA ASP A 134 22.58 -17.64 -11.10
C ASP A 134 21.35 -18.04 -10.25
N ILE A 135 20.92 -19.29 -10.39
CA ILE A 135 19.75 -19.85 -9.68
C ILE A 135 19.97 -19.80 -8.16
N ALA A 136 21.20 -20.01 -7.67
CA ALA A 136 21.50 -20.00 -6.24
C ALA A 136 21.33 -18.59 -5.64
N LYS A 137 21.70 -17.53 -6.39
CA LYS A 137 21.41 -16.14 -5.99
C LYS A 137 19.92 -15.83 -5.99
N MET A 138 19.18 -16.28 -7.00
CA MET A 138 17.72 -16.15 -7.01
C MET A 138 17.07 -16.90 -5.81
N GLU A 139 17.56 -18.07 -5.43
CA GLU A 139 17.06 -18.83 -4.27
C GLU A 139 17.40 -18.21 -2.91
N SER A 140 18.54 -17.52 -2.79
CA SER A 140 19.00 -16.95 -1.52
C SER A 140 18.56 -15.50 -1.29
N LEU A 141 18.52 -14.67 -2.34
CA LEU A 141 18.23 -13.23 -2.23
C LEU A 141 16.76 -12.87 -2.52
N CYS A 142 16.00 -13.70 -3.25
CA CYS A 142 14.64 -13.34 -3.67
C CYS A 142 13.55 -13.90 -2.75
N MET A 143 12.83 -13.01 -2.07
CA MET A 143 11.68 -13.36 -1.21
C MET A 143 10.37 -13.48 -1.99
N GLN A 144 10.27 -12.84 -3.14
CA GLN A 144 9.06 -12.84 -3.97
C GLN A 144 9.41 -12.85 -5.45
N ARG A 145 9.35 -14.04 -6.06
CA ARG A 145 9.56 -14.22 -7.49
C ARG A 145 8.37 -13.69 -8.29
N MET A 146 8.65 -13.11 -9.44
CA MET A 146 7.65 -12.79 -10.46
C MET A 146 7.99 -13.46 -11.78
N HIS A 147 6.98 -13.66 -12.62
CA HIS A 147 7.13 -14.23 -13.96
C HIS A 147 6.47 -13.30 -15.00
N PRO A 148 6.99 -12.07 -15.17
CA PRO A 148 6.47 -11.16 -16.19
C PRO A 148 6.71 -11.72 -17.59
N TRP A 149 5.76 -11.47 -18.49
CA TRP A 149 5.89 -11.90 -19.88
C TRP A 149 7.03 -11.14 -20.58
N PHE A 150 7.73 -11.85 -21.47
CA PHE A 150 8.80 -11.31 -22.33
C PHE A 150 10.12 -10.91 -21.65
N THR A 151 10.39 -11.34 -20.41
CA THR A 151 11.69 -11.09 -19.73
C THR A 151 12.63 -12.29 -19.82
N SER A 152 13.92 -12.03 -20.06
CA SER A 152 14.99 -13.04 -20.01
C SER A 152 15.70 -13.11 -18.66
N ASN A 153 15.66 -12.02 -17.89
CA ASN A 153 16.32 -11.89 -16.59
C ASN A 153 15.42 -12.34 -15.45
N PHE A 154 16.06 -12.63 -14.32
CA PHE A 154 15.39 -13.00 -13.10
C PHE A 154 14.54 -11.84 -12.54
N SER A 155 13.24 -12.07 -12.43
CA SER A 155 12.30 -11.09 -11.91
C SER A 155 11.98 -11.35 -10.44
N CYS A 156 12.42 -10.44 -9.57
CA CYS A 156 12.12 -10.48 -8.14
C CYS A 156 11.46 -9.17 -7.70
N ALA A 157 10.33 -9.25 -6.99
CA ALA A 157 9.68 -8.07 -6.41
C ALA A 157 10.31 -7.64 -5.09
N VAL A 158 10.71 -8.61 -4.25
CA VAL A 158 11.24 -8.32 -2.91
C VAL A 158 12.60 -8.98 -2.77
N VAL A 159 13.63 -8.15 -2.79
CA VAL A 159 15.05 -8.55 -2.73
C VAL A 159 15.54 -8.33 -1.32
N ARG A 160 16.28 -9.30 -0.78
CA ARG A 160 16.76 -9.30 0.59
C ARG A 160 18.23 -9.75 0.59
N TYR A 161 19.12 -8.78 0.75
CA TYR A 161 20.57 -8.95 0.68
C TYR A 161 21.19 -8.95 2.07
N ASN A 162 21.89 -10.03 2.42
CA ASN A 162 22.47 -10.24 3.75
C ASN A 162 24.00 -10.32 3.65
N CYS A 163 24.68 -9.23 3.98
CA CYS A 163 26.14 -9.13 3.87
C CYS A 163 26.87 -10.22 4.69
N TYR A 164 26.38 -10.52 5.89
CA TYR A 164 26.94 -11.58 6.75
C TYR A 164 26.89 -12.96 6.08
N LYS A 165 25.78 -13.28 5.40
CA LYS A 165 25.58 -14.55 4.70
C LYS A 165 26.44 -14.68 3.44
N GLU A 166 26.65 -13.56 2.74
CA GLU A 166 27.53 -13.46 1.57
C GLU A 166 29.02 -13.35 1.94
N GLY A 167 29.36 -13.20 3.24
CA GLY A 167 30.74 -13.09 3.72
C GLY A 167 31.42 -11.76 3.39
N VAL A 168 30.64 -10.69 3.17
CA VAL A 168 31.13 -9.34 2.80
C VAL A 168 30.73 -8.30 3.85
N THR A 169 31.37 -7.12 3.82
CA THR A 169 31.01 -5.99 4.70
C THR A 169 30.00 -5.03 4.06
N SER A 170 29.92 -5.03 2.72
CA SER A 170 29.07 -4.18 1.87
C SER A 170 28.72 -4.92 0.57
N PRO A 171 27.54 -4.68 -0.05
CA PRO A 171 27.31 -5.07 -1.44
C PRO A 171 28.33 -4.45 -2.42
N SER A 172 28.62 -5.16 -3.51
CA SER A 172 29.30 -4.58 -4.67
C SER A 172 28.35 -3.74 -5.52
N ALA A 173 28.85 -2.74 -6.25
CA ALA A 173 28.05 -1.85 -7.10
C ALA A 173 27.08 -2.59 -8.07
N GLU A 174 27.52 -3.71 -8.65
CA GLU A 174 26.74 -4.50 -9.61
C GLU A 174 25.95 -5.67 -8.98
N VAL A 175 25.83 -5.74 -7.64
CA VAL A 175 25.29 -6.95 -6.95
C VAL A 175 23.84 -7.28 -7.35
N LEU A 176 23.09 -6.28 -7.80
CA LEU A 176 21.70 -6.39 -8.26
C LEU A 176 21.57 -6.48 -9.80
N GLY A 177 22.68 -6.54 -10.54
CA GLY A 177 22.71 -6.49 -12.01
C GLY A 177 21.90 -7.57 -12.73
N TRP A 178 21.74 -8.72 -12.07
CA TRP A 178 20.98 -9.89 -12.54
C TRP A 178 19.46 -9.74 -12.47
N LEU A 179 18.95 -8.67 -11.83
CA LEU A 179 17.53 -8.44 -11.61
C LEU A 179 16.87 -7.67 -12.76
N GLU A 180 15.65 -8.07 -13.09
CA GLU A 180 14.79 -7.29 -13.98
C GLU A 180 14.41 -5.94 -13.35
N ARG A 181 14.71 -4.85 -14.06
CA ARG A 181 14.59 -3.48 -13.54
C ARG A 181 13.15 -3.09 -13.24
N GLY A 182 12.22 -3.48 -14.11
CA GLY A 182 10.79 -3.26 -13.91
C GLY A 182 10.14 -4.19 -12.87
N ALA A 183 10.86 -5.18 -12.33
CA ALA A 183 10.32 -6.17 -11.41
C ALA A 183 10.47 -5.80 -9.93
N VAL A 184 11.56 -5.12 -9.55
CA VAL A 184 11.87 -4.82 -8.14
C VAL A 184 10.86 -3.84 -7.53
N ARG A 185 10.46 -4.09 -6.28
CA ARG A 185 9.51 -3.30 -5.47
C ARG A 185 10.07 -2.95 -4.11
N LYS A 186 10.72 -3.88 -3.40
CA LYS A 186 11.38 -3.62 -2.12
C LYS A 186 12.79 -4.19 -2.14
N ILE A 187 13.76 -3.44 -1.64
CA ILE A 187 15.12 -3.91 -1.40
C ILE A 187 15.40 -3.78 0.11
N VAL A 188 15.79 -4.89 0.73
CA VAL A 188 16.22 -4.95 2.14
C VAL A 188 17.71 -5.28 2.16
N PHE A 189 18.55 -4.39 2.68
CA PHE A 189 19.95 -4.66 2.98
C PHE A 189 20.10 -4.92 4.47
N MET A 190 20.75 -6.02 4.86
CA MET A 190 20.94 -6.37 6.27
C MET A 190 22.36 -6.82 6.61
N HIS A 191 22.73 -6.61 7.87
CA HIS A 191 23.94 -7.16 8.50
C HIS A 191 25.25 -6.76 7.81
N CYS A 192 25.27 -5.55 7.23
CA CYS A 192 26.41 -4.97 6.53
C CYS A 192 27.18 -4.05 7.49
N SER A 193 28.41 -4.45 7.85
CA SER A 193 29.25 -3.75 8.84
C SER A 193 29.98 -2.52 8.31
N ALA A 194 29.97 -2.28 7.00
CA ALA A 194 30.51 -1.09 6.36
C ALA A 194 29.70 -0.76 5.09
N PHE A 195 28.39 -0.63 5.25
CA PHE A 195 27.43 -0.53 4.14
C PHE A 195 27.64 0.73 3.30
N THR A 196 27.79 0.53 2.00
CA THR A 196 27.73 1.57 0.96
C THR A 196 26.54 1.27 0.05
N MET A 197 25.69 2.27 -0.23
CA MET A 197 24.54 2.09 -1.12
C MET A 197 25.01 1.85 -2.56
N PRO A 198 24.67 0.72 -3.22
CA PRO A 198 25.14 0.45 -4.57
C PRO A 198 24.42 1.35 -5.61
N PRO A 199 25.14 2.05 -6.51
CA PRO A 199 24.54 3.03 -7.44
C PRO A 199 23.44 2.47 -8.35
N ILE A 200 23.46 1.15 -8.61
CA ILE A 200 22.43 0.41 -9.36
C ILE A 200 21.01 0.59 -8.81
N ILE A 201 20.84 1.06 -7.57
CA ILE A 201 19.52 1.38 -7.02
C ILE A 201 18.71 2.30 -7.95
N ARG A 202 19.39 3.23 -8.62
CA ARG A 202 18.85 4.19 -9.60
C ARG A 202 18.25 3.56 -10.86
N GLU A 203 18.48 2.27 -11.09
CA GLU A 203 17.96 1.55 -12.25
C GLU A 203 16.61 0.86 -11.98
N PHE A 204 15.98 1.02 -10.81
CA PHE A 204 14.73 0.34 -10.43
C PHE A 204 13.50 1.29 -10.43
N PRO A 205 12.90 1.61 -11.59
CA PRO A 205 11.83 2.62 -11.71
C PRO A 205 10.49 2.25 -11.06
N SER A 206 10.38 1.05 -10.49
CA SER A 206 9.20 0.58 -9.77
C SER A 206 9.48 0.25 -8.31
N LEU A 207 10.66 0.65 -7.79
CA LEU A 207 11.01 0.56 -6.39
C LEU A 207 9.99 1.37 -5.56
N MET A 208 9.38 0.69 -4.58
CA MET A 208 8.43 1.23 -3.60
C MET A 208 9.12 1.59 -2.28
N GLY A 209 10.25 0.96 -1.96
CA GLY A 209 11.00 1.35 -0.77
C GLY A 209 12.26 0.55 -0.51
N VAL A 210 13.07 1.12 0.39
CA VAL A 210 14.37 0.62 0.80
C VAL A 210 14.35 0.42 2.31
N GLU A 211 14.89 -0.71 2.78
CA GLU A 211 15.09 -0.96 4.21
C GLU A 211 16.55 -1.30 4.47
N LEU A 212 17.17 -0.59 5.40
CA LEU A 212 18.46 -0.92 5.99
C LEU A 212 18.22 -1.52 7.37
N TRP A 213 18.66 -2.75 7.61
CA TRP A 213 18.48 -3.45 8.88
C TRP A 213 19.80 -3.89 9.51
N ASN A 214 20.11 -3.40 10.71
CA ASN A 214 21.33 -3.76 11.45
C ASN A 214 22.58 -3.59 10.57
N THR A 215 22.85 -2.33 10.21
CA THR A 215 23.96 -1.95 9.33
C THR A 215 24.74 -0.78 9.92
N THR A 216 25.99 -0.61 9.52
CA THR A 216 26.73 0.65 9.71
C THR A 216 26.85 1.31 8.35
N LEU A 217 26.12 2.40 8.14
CA LEU A 217 26.14 3.18 6.91
C LEU A 217 27.44 4.00 6.86
N VAL A 218 28.28 3.67 5.89
CA VAL A 218 29.49 4.43 5.56
C VAL A 218 29.15 5.50 4.54
N GLU A 219 28.40 5.15 3.50
CA GLU A 219 28.12 6.05 2.38
C GLU A 219 26.79 5.72 1.68
N TRP A 220 25.98 6.75 1.45
CA TRP A 220 24.88 6.75 0.49
C TRP A 220 24.89 8.15 -0.14
N GLY A 221 25.73 8.30 -1.16
CA GLY A 221 26.00 9.57 -1.80
C GLY A 221 25.02 9.92 -2.91
N GLU A 222 25.34 10.99 -3.63
CA GLU A 222 24.54 11.53 -4.73
C GLU A 222 24.51 10.60 -5.95
N GLU A 223 25.58 9.82 -6.15
CA GLU A 223 25.69 8.80 -7.18
C GLU A 223 24.64 7.69 -7.03
N ALA A 224 24.17 7.43 -5.81
CA ALA A 224 23.13 6.45 -5.47
C ALA A 224 21.83 7.12 -4.93
N ALA A 225 21.63 8.42 -5.18
CA ALA A 225 20.46 9.15 -4.69
C ALA A 225 19.13 8.66 -5.29
N VAL A 226 18.07 8.77 -4.48
CA VAL A 226 16.69 8.60 -4.96
C VAL A 226 16.12 9.94 -5.41
N SER A 227 15.27 9.92 -6.44
CA SER A 227 14.72 11.13 -7.08
C SER A 227 13.41 10.83 -7.80
N ALA A 228 12.60 11.87 -8.03
CA ALA A 228 11.32 11.76 -8.73
C ALA A 228 11.41 11.20 -10.15
N GLU A 229 12.47 11.51 -10.89
CA GLU A 229 12.69 10.98 -12.24
C GLU A 229 12.93 9.47 -12.23
N LEU A 230 13.74 8.99 -11.28
CA LEU A 230 14.26 7.63 -11.29
C LEU A 230 13.40 6.63 -10.50
N HIS A 231 12.65 7.11 -9.49
CA HIS A 231 11.88 6.24 -8.59
C HIS A 231 10.43 6.74 -8.39
N PRO A 232 9.63 6.94 -9.46
CA PRO A 232 8.30 7.55 -9.39
C PRO A 232 7.24 6.74 -8.61
N MET A 233 7.59 5.54 -8.13
CA MET A 233 6.73 4.66 -7.34
C MET A 233 7.21 4.50 -5.89
N MET A 234 8.25 5.21 -5.48
CA MET A 234 8.86 5.07 -4.15
C MET A 234 8.02 5.75 -3.08
N LEU A 235 7.81 5.04 -1.96
CA LEU A 235 6.85 5.38 -0.91
C LEU A 235 7.53 5.56 0.47
N PHE A 236 8.57 4.77 0.76
CA PHE A 236 9.21 4.77 2.08
C PHE A 236 10.74 4.51 2.05
N THR A 237 11.45 4.99 3.07
CA THR A 237 12.78 4.48 3.45
C THR A 237 12.86 4.19 4.95
N LEU A 238 13.36 3.02 5.32
CA LEU A 238 13.44 2.55 6.70
C LEU A 238 14.90 2.30 7.10
N PHE A 239 15.32 2.89 8.22
CA PHE A 239 16.64 2.75 8.82
C PHE A 239 16.48 2.13 10.21
N VAL A 240 16.56 0.80 10.31
CA VAL A 240 16.33 0.06 11.56
C VAL A 240 17.64 -0.54 12.08
N TYR A 241 18.00 -0.22 13.33
CA TYR A 241 19.31 -0.57 13.90
C TYR A 241 20.48 -0.09 13.02
N VAL A 242 20.40 1.12 12.47
CA VAL A 242 21.45 1.68 11.61
C VAL A 242 22.34 2.63 12.38
N ASN A 243 23.65 2.41 12.29
CA ASN A 243 24.66 3.37 12.71
C ASN A 243 24.95 4.33 11.53
N LEU A 244 24.70 5.62 11.75
CA LEU A 244 24.73 6.73 10.80
C LEU A 244 25.74 7.78 11.29
N THR A 245 26.46 8.45 10.39
CA THR A 245 27.23 9.66 10.78
C THR A 245 26.34 10.90 10.73
N ASP A 246 25.48 10.98 9.72
CA ASP A 246 24.56 12.08 9.45
C ASP A 246 23.40 11.57 8.58
N ILE A 247 22.42 12.44 8.27
CA ILE A 247 21.37 12.11 7.28
C ILE A 247 22.03 11.96 5.88
N PRO A 248 21.86 10.82 5.18
CA PRO A 248 22.64 10.55 3.97
C PRO A 248 22.27 11.46 2.78
N PRO A 249 23.27 11.96 2.00
CA PRO A 249 23.03 12.77 0.81
C PRO A 249 22.04 12.14 -0.19
N GLY A 250 22.02 10.81 -0.31
CA GLY A 250 21.12 10.09 -1.20
C GLY A 250 19.62 10.24 -0.94
N ILE A 251 19.21 10.79 0.22
CA ILE A 251 17.83 11.20 0.55
C ILE A 251 17.71 12.71 0.83
N LEU A 252 18.69 13.50 0.39
CA LEU A 252 18.74 14.96 0.50
C LEU A 252 18.83 15.67 -0.87
N GLN A 253 18.76 14.93 -1.99
CA GLN A 253 18.80 15.51 -3.34
C GLN A 253 17.38 15.79 -3.85
N PRO A 254 16.93 17.06 -3.92
CA PRO A 254 15.63 17.40 -4.49
C PRO A 254 15.64 17.31 -6.04
N PRO A 255 14.51 16.97 -6.69
CA PRO A 255 13.26 16.53 -6.08
C PRO A 255 13.31 15.05 -5.68
N LEU A 256 12.99 14.76 -4.41
CA LEU A 256 12.68 13.41 -3.96
C LEU A 256 11.41 12.88 -4.66
N PRO A 257 11.19 11.55 -4.69
CA PRO A 257 9.98 10.98 -5.28
C PRO A 257 8.69 11.58 -4.74
N GLU A 258 7.77 11.98 -5.63
CA GLU A 258 6.49 12.62 -5.26
C GLU A 258 5.60 11.76 -4.36
N GLN A 259 5.82 10.44 -4.34
CA GLN A 259 5.08 9.49 -3.53
C GLN A 259 5.83 9.06 -2.26
N LEU A 260 7.08 9.50 -2.07
CA LEU A 260 7.87 9.19 -0.88
C LEU A 260 7.32 10.05 0.26
N THR A 261 6.53 9.44 1.13
CA THR A 261 5.84 10.14 2.22
C THR A 261 6.33 9.71 3.60
N ASP A 262 7.16 8.68 3.68
CA ASP A 262 7.43 7.92 4.90
C ASP A 262 8.95 7.70 5.12
N LEU A 263 9.50 8.29 6.18
CA LEU A 263 10.90 8.18 6.57
C LEU A 263 11.02 7.71 8.03
N GLU A 264 11.59 6.52 8.23
CA GLU A 264 11.72 5.92 9.56
C GLU A 264 13.19 5.69 9.97
N PHE A 265 13.56 6.13 11.16
CA PHE A 265 14.88 6.00 11.78
C PHE A 265 14.71 5.39 13.18
N ILE A 266 14.79 4.08 13.29
CA ILE A 266 14.39 3.31 14.48
C ILE A 266 15.60 2.61 15.08
N HIS A 267 15.87 2.82 16.38
CA HIS A 267 17.07 2.32 17.07
C HIS A 267 18.38 2.79 16.40
N THR A 268 18.49 4.09 16.08
CA THR A 268 19.69 4.69 15.46
C THR A 268 20.54 5.46 16.47
N ASN A 269 21.70 5.96 16.05
CA ASN A 269 22.56 6.84 16.85
C ASN A 269 22.40 8.34 16.50
N LEU A 270 21.35 8.74 15.76
CA LEU A 270 21.13 10.15 15.42
C LEU A 270 20.98 11.02 16.68
N THR A 271 21.71 12.13 16.73
CA THR A 271 21.71 13.09 17.86
C THR A 271 20.98 14.40 17.56
N MET A 272 20.78 14.72 16.29
CA MET A 272 20.03 15.89 15.81
C MET A 272 19.51 15.64 14.39
N ILE A 273 18.58 16.49 13.93
CA ILE A 273 18.14 16.59 12.53
C ILE A 273 18.57 17.97 12.00
N PRO A 274 19.33 18.06 10.89
CA PRO A 274 19.82 19.33 10.37
C PRO A 274 18.73 20.11 9.62
N GLU A 275 18.84 21.44 9.56
CA GLU A 275 17.90 22.29 8.80
C GLU A 275 17.88 21.98 7.29
N SER A 276 18.94 21.36 6.76
CA SER A 276 19.05 20.95 5.35
C SER A 276 18.02 19.91 4.91
N VAL A 277 17.25 19.30 5.83
CA VAL A 277 16.14 18.40 5.46
C VAL A 277 14.91 19.14 4.93
N VAL A 278 14.73 20.44 5.23
CA VAL A 278 13.45 21.15 5.00
C VAL A 278 13.08 21.24 3.52
N GLU A 279 14.04 21.55 2.65
CA GLU A 279 13.80 21.63 1.20
C GLU A 279 13.60 20.24 0.56
N PRO A 280 14.48 19.24 0.77
CA PRO A 280 14.30 17.91 0.19
C PRO A 280 13.04 17.19 0.69
N TRP A 281 12.70 17.32 1.98
CA TRP A 281 11.62 16.55 2.62
C TRP A 281 10.24 17.24 2.57
N ASN A 282 10.05 18.23 1.69
CA ASN A 282 8.80 19.00 1.62
C ASN A 282 7.53 18.16 1.36
N GLY A 283 7.67 16.94 0.80
CA GLY A 283 6.57 15.99 0.55
C GLY A 283 6.41 14.88 1.62
N ILE A 284 7.23 14.85 2.66
CA ILE A 284 7.19 13.79 3.69
C ILE A 284 6.03 14.05 4.67
N GLY A 285 5.14 13.06 4.79
CA GLY A 285 3.96 13.11 5.66
C GLY A 285 4.13 12.36 6.99
N ILE A 286 5.05 11.38 7.04
CA ILE A 286 5.30 10.50 8.19
C ILE A 286 6.81 10.51 8.47
N ILE A 287 7.19 10.88 9.69
CA ILE A 287 8.58 10.79 10.18
C ILE A 287 8.59 10.15 11.56
N TYR A 288 9.24 8.98 11.66
CA TYR A 288 9.51 8.33 12.94
C TYR A 288 11.02 8.34 13.20
N ILE A 289 11.45 8.92 14.31
CA ILE A 289 12.84 8.90 14.78
C ILE A 289 12.80 8.37 16.20
N GLU A 290 12.80 7.05 16.36
CA GLU A 290 12.50 6.36 17.62
C GLU A 290 13.74 5.65 18.19
N HIS A 291 13.78 5.51 19.51
CA HIS A 291 14.87 4.84 20.24
C HIS A 291 16.28 5.34 19.83
N SER A 292 16.37 6.63 19.53
CA SER A 292 17.57 7.29 19.04
C SER A 292 18.15 8.23 20.12
N GLN A 293 19.08 9.11 19.76
CA GLN A 293 19.83 9.94 20.72
C GLN A 293 19.54 11.45 20.55
N ILE A 294 18.38 11.80 19.97
CA ILE A 294 17.98 13.19 19.74
C ILE A 294 17.82 13.91 21.09
N SER A 295 18.64 14.92 21.35
CA SER A 295 18.60 15.70 22.61
C SER A 295 17.93 17.06 22.48
N LEU A 296 17.88 17.61 21.27
CA LEU A 296 17.22 18.86 20.94
C LEU A 296 15.99 18.56 20.07
N PHE A 297 14.85 19.18 20.37
CA PHE A 297 13.66 19.04 19.54
C PHE A 297 13.94 19.51 18.10
N PRO A 298 13.62 18.70 17.07
CA PRO A 298 13.99 18.99 15.69
C PRO A 298 13.01 19.98 15.05
N SER A 299 13.10 21.27 15.41
CA SER A 299 12.21 22.33 14.90
C SER A 299 12.18 22.45 13.37
N ALA A 300 13.22 21.99 12.67
CA ALA A 300 13.24 21.85 11.21
C ALA A 300 12.05 21.02 10.68
N LEU A 301 11.64 19.96 11.39
CA LEU A 301 10.52 19.12 10.95
C LEU A 301 9.17 19.85 11.00
N MET A 302 9.02 20.88 11.84
CA MET A 302 7.81 21.71 11.89
C MET A 302 7.65 22.61 10.65
N GLN A 303 8.72 22.77 9.85
CA GLN A 303 8.70 23.52 8.59
C GLN A 303 8.25 22.66 7.39
N LEU A 304 7.97 21.38 7.59
CA LEU A 304 7.49 20.49 6.53
C LEU A 304 5.97 20.69 6.32
N PRO A 305 5.50 21.11 5.13
CA PRO A 305 4.14 21.61 4.93
C PRO A 305 3.06 20.52 4.95
N VAL A 306 3.44 19.24 4.81
CA VAL A 306 2.51 18.10 4.76
C VAL A 306 2.76 17.06 5.85
N LEU A 307 3.69 17.31 6.78
CA LEU A 307 3.98 16.41 7.89
C LEU A 307 2.74 16.28 8.80
N SER A 308 2.20 15.07 8.89
CA SER A 308 1.01 14.75 9.67
C SER A 308 1.25 13.71 10.77
N GLU A 309 2.33 12.92 10.68
CA GLU A 309 2.70 11.96 11.72
C GLU A 309 4.17 12.15 12.10
N LEU A 310 4.42 12.49 13.36
CA LEU A 310 5.74 12.64 13.93
C LEU A 310 5.87 11.81 15.22
N SER A 311 6.82 10.87 15.23
CA SER A 311 7.20 10.13 16.43
C SER A 311 8.65 10.39 16.79
N LEU A 312 8.89 10.81 18.03
CA LEU A 312 10.20 11.00 18.65
C LEU A 312 10.34 10.13 19.92
N ILE A 313 9.65 8.98 19.97
CA ILE A 313 9.59 8.11 21.15
C ILE A 313 10.98 7.62 21.60
N ASP A 314 11.24 7.65 22.91
CA ASP A 314 12.51 7.23 23.56
C ASP A 314 13.76 7.90 22.96
N ASN A 315 13.69 9.22 22.83
CA ASN A 315 14.86 10.07 22.62
C ASN A 315 15.27 10.71 23.96
N LYS A 316 16.00 11.82 23.92
CA LYS A 316 16.63 12.46 25.07
C LYS A 316 16.23 13.95 25.14
N ILE A 317 15.05 14.29 24.63
CA ILE A 317 14.51 15.66 24.53
C ILE A 317 14.01 16.10 25.91
N GLU A 318 14.61 17.15 26.49
CA GLU A 318 14.17 17.70 27.78
C GLU A 318 13.12 18.82 27.64
N THR A 319 13.13 19.56 26.53
CA THR A 319 12.23 20.70 26.29
C THR A 319 11.87 20.80 24.80
N VAL A 320 10.75 21.45 24.49
CA VAL A 320 10.37 21.84 23.12
C VAL A 320 10.37 23.37 23.04
N PRO A 321 11.04 24.00 22.05
CA PRO A 321 11.11 25.46 21.92
C PRO A 321 9.74 26.14 21.83
N ASP A 322 9.59 27.29 22.49
CA ASP A 322 8.33 28.08 22.53
C ASP A 322 7.77 28.43 21.14
N ASP A 323 8.63 28.51 20.12
CA ASP A 323 8.28 28.88 18.75
C ASP A 323 8.00 27.69 17.82
N ALA A 324 8.29 26.46 18.26
CA ALA A 324 8.17 25.24 17.45
C ALA A 324 6.77 25.05 16.86
N PHE A 325 5.73 25.35 17.65
CA PHE A 325 4.33 25.26 17.21
C PHE A 325 3.72 26.62 16.81
N LEU A 326 4.46 27.73 16.95
CA LEU A 326 4.03 29.07 16.51
C LEU A 326 4.27 29.29 15.01
N ASN A 327 5.46 28.91 14.53
CA ASN A 327 5.96 29.26 13.20
C ASN A 327 6.01 28.05 12.24
N GLY A 328 5.40 26.92 12.61
CA GLY A 328 5.38 25.71 11.79
C GLY A 328 4.56 25.87 10.50
N ALA A 329 5.02 25.23 9.43
CA ALA A 329 4.25 25.02 8.21
C ALA A 329 3.25 23.86 8.37
N SER A 330 3.57 22.87 9.21
CA SER A 330 2.66 21.78 9.57
C SER A 330 1.53 22.30 10.45
N SER A 331 0.31 22.38 9.93
CA SER A 331 -0.85 22.85 10.70
C SER A 331 -1.58 21.72 11.46
N TYR A 332 -1.43 20.47 11.05
CA TYR A 332 -2.22 19.38 11.60
C TYR A 332 -1.39 18.11 11.75
N PHE A 333 -1.36 17.57 12.96
CA PHE A 333 -0.77 16.26 13.24
C PHE A 333 -1.88 15.25 13.53
N TYR A 334 -2.00 14.22 12.70
CA TYR A 334 -2.76 13.03 13.09
C TYR A 334 -2.11 12.35 14.30
N ASN A 335 -0.77 12.24 14.30
CA ASN A 335 -0.03 11.65 15.41
C ASN A 335 1.17 12.53 15.78
N LEU A 336 1.25 12.95 17.05
CA LEU A 336 2.43 13.59 17.62
C LEU A 336 2.85 12.82 18.88
N ALA A 337 3.94 12.06 18.80
CA ALA A 337 4.42 11.23 19.90
C ALA A 337 5.79 11.71 20.41
N LEU A 338 5.84 12.10 21.68
CA LEU A 338 7.04 12.54 22.40
C LEU A 338 7.34 11.65 23.62
N SER A 339 6.66 10.50 23.72
CA SER A 339 6.72 9.57 24.85
C SER A 339 8.14 9.09 25.17
N LYS A 340 8.38 8.72 26.43
CA LYS A 340 9.67 8.21 26.95
C LYS A 340 10.85 9.17 26.79
N ASN A 341 10.59 10.46 26.54
CA ASN A 341 11.60 11.52 26.62
C ASN A 341 11.64 12.11 28.05
N PRO A 342 12.79 12.64 28.52
CA PRO A 342 12.90 13.38 29.78
C PRO A 342 12.23 14.78 29.75
N LEU A 343 11.14 14.91 28.99
CA LEU A 343 10.45 16.16 28.67
C LEU A 343 9.82 16.79 29.92
N ARG A 344 10.20 18.04 30.22
CA ARG A 344 9.77 18.78 31.41
C ARG A 344 8.72 19.85 31.13
N GLU A 345 8.73 20.40 29.93
CA GLU A 345 7.87 21.51 29.51
C GLU A 345 7.46 21.38 28.04
N LEU A 346 6.31 21.95 27.71
CA LEU A 346 5.79 22.09 26.34
C LEU A 346 5.53 23.57 26.04
N PRO A 347 5.53 24.00 24.76
CA PRO A 347 5.35 25.40 24.38
C PRO A 347 4.02 25.92 24.89
N GLN A 348 4.02 27.07 25.55
CA GLN A 348 2.79 27.70 26.03
C GLN A 348 1.97 28.32 24.89
N ALA A 349 2.63 28.66 23.78
CA ALA A 349 2.05 29.30 22.62
C ALA A 349 2.10 28.38 21.38
N ARG A 350 1.15 28.58 20.46
CA ARG A 350 1.04 27.87 19.18
C ARG A 350 0.35 28.76 18.14
N SER A 351 0.50 28.42 16.87
CA SER A 351 -0.29 28.98 15.76
C SER A 351 -1.77 28.66 15.97
N THR A 352 -2.68 29.56 15.55
CA THR A 352 -4.13 29.35 15.70
C THR A 352 -4.63 28.09 15.03
N ASN A 353 -3.97 27.69 13.94
CA ASN A 353 -4.36 26.59 13.07
C ASN A 353 -3.64 25.27 13.43
N PHE A 354 -2.87 25.22 14.53
CA PHE A 354 -2.19 24.01 14.98
C PHE A 354 -3.16 23.11 15.76
N ASP A 355 -3.46 21.94 15.21
CA ASP A 355 -4.36 20.92 15.78
C ASP A 355 -3.70 19.52 15.77
N VAL A 356 -4.08 18.66 16.72
CA VAL A 356 -3.51 17.31 16.89
C VAL A 356 -4.63 16.29 17.17
N SER A 357 -4.64 15.12 16.52
CA SER A 357 -5.60 14.05 16.88
C SER A 357 -5.13 13.29 18.12
N TYR A 358 -3.97 12.66 18.01
CA TYR A 358 -3.36 11.82 19.05
C TYR A 358 -2.05 12.45 19.53
N LEU A 359 -2.00 12.83 20.81
CA LEU A 359 -0.82 13.38 21.48
C LEU A 359 -0.29 12.41 22.54
N ALA A 360 0.87 11.80 22.29
CA ALA A 360 1.47 10.80 23.17
C ALA A 360 2.62 11.41 23.99
N LEU A 361 2.48 11.39 25.31
CA LEU A 361 3.32 12.06 26.32
C LEU A 361 3.64 11.14 27.51
N GLU A 362 3.52 9.82 27.34
CA GLU A 362 3.79 8.83 28.38
C GLU A 362 5.26 8.84 28.81
N PHE A 363 5.53 8.50 30.06
CA PHE A 363 6.86 8.38 30.66
C PHE A 363 7.73 9.65 30.50
N THR A 364 7.07 10.81 30.43
CA THR A 364 7.69 12.14 30.47
C THR A 364 7.82 12.66 31.89
N LEU A 365 8.54 13.78 32.08
CA LEU A 365 8.72 14.47 33.36
C LEU A 365 7.77 15.67 33.54
N LEU A 366 6.72 15.77 32.70
CA LEU A 366 5.73 16.85 32.75
C LEU A 366 4.99 16.89 34.09
N THR A 367 5.01 18.06 34.73
CA THR A 367 4.24 18.38 35.95
C THR A 367 3.01 19.25 35.66
N GLU A 368 2.98 19.90 34.51
CA GLU A 368 1.89 20.71 33.98
C GLU A 368 1.85 20.57 32.46
N VAL A 369 0.73 20.98 31.85
CA VAL A 369 0.58 21.05 30.39
C VAL A 369 -0.08 22.36 29.97
N PRO A 370 0.26 22.90 28.79
CA PRO A 370 -0.28 24.15 28.30
C PRO A 370 -1.77 24.03 27.95
N ALA A 371 -2.51 25.13 28.12
CA ALA A 371 -3.96 25.17 27.97
C ALA A 371 -4.47 24.78 26.56
N TRP A 372 -3.61 24.83 25.53
CA TRP A 372 -3.98 24.44 24.17
C TRP A 372 -4.23 22.93 24.03
N ILE A 373 -3.66 22.06 24.88
CA ILE A 373 -3.88 20.61 24.78
C ILE A 373 -5.39 20.30 24.81
N LYS A 374 -6.12 20.92 25.74
CA LYS A 374 -7.58 20.76 25.89
C LYS A 374 -8.39 21.34 24.73
N ALA A 375 -7.85 22.34 24.03
CA ALA A 375 -8.56 23.08 22.98
C ALA A 375 -8.27 22.55 21.57
N ASN A 376 -7.18 21.79 21.39
CA ASN A 376 -6.63 21.44 20.07
C ASN A 376 -6.16 19.98 19.95
N VAL A 377 -6.19 19.20 21.04
CA VAL A 377 -6.13 17.74 20.94
C VAL A 377 -7.54 17.17 21.01
N TRP A 378 -7.95 16.45 19.96
CA TRP A 378 -9.37 16.12 19.77
C TRP A 378 -9.74 14.64 19.90
N ASP A 379 -8.83 13.69 19.63
CA ASP A 379 -9.11 12.26 19.85
C ASP A 379 -8.59 11.80 21.23
N ALA A 380 -7.27 11.86 21.49
CA ALA A 380 -6.70 11.41 22.76
C ALA A 380 -5.37 12.07 23.13
N VAL A 381 -5.17 12.23 24.45
CA VAL A 381 -3.89 12.60 25.07
C VAL A 381 -3.49 11.50 26.03
N SER A 382 -2.38 10.80 25.79
CA SER A 382 -1.88 9.77 26.70
C SER A 382 -0.73 10.30 27.55
N LEU A 383 -0.88 10.26 28.88
CA LEU A 383 0.06 10.86 29.86
C LEU A 383 0.65 9.81 30.82
N GLY A 384 0.57 8.52 30.48
CA GLY A 384 0.88 7.43 31.41
C GLY A 384 2.28 7.42 31.98
N GLY A 385 2.42 7.08 33.25
CA GLY A 385 3.72 7.11 33.94
C GLY A 385 4.30 8.52 34.17
N SER A 386 3.71 9.60 33.65
CA SER A 386 4.15 10.97 33.95
C SER A 386 3.77 11.39 35.39
N PRO A 387 4.47 12.38 35.99
CA PRO A 387 4.08 12.96 37.27
C PRO A 387 2.65 13.50 37.31
N LEU A 388 2.12 13.99 36.18
CA LEU A 388 0.75 14.49 36.04
C LEU A 388 -0.31 13.44 36.38
N CYS A 389 -0.17 12.20 35.89
CA CYS A 389 -1.14 11.14 36.22
C CYS A 389 -1.08 10.68 37.68
N HIS A 390 0.01 10.98 38.41
CA HIS A 390 0.11 10.67 39.85
C HIS A 390 -0.51 11.77 40.74
N SER A 391 -0.52 13.03 40.27
CA SER A 391 -1.11 14.17 40.97
C SER A 391 -2.57 14.35 40.57
N GLY A 392 -3.44 13.48 41.10
CA GLY A 392 -4.86 13.34 40.69
C GLY A 392 -5.75 14.59 40.73
N ASN A 393 -5.27 15.72 41.25
CA ASN A 393 -5.97 17.00 41.20
C ASN A 393 -5.89 17.70 39.83
N HIS A 394 -4.83 17.49 39.04
CA HIS A 394 -4.62 18.24 37.78
C HIS A 394 -5.32 17.61 36.56
N ILE A 395 -5.60 16.31 36.59
CA ILE A 395 -6.18 15.57 35.46
C ILE A 395 -7.62 16.04 35.17
N VAL A 396 -8.38 16.37 36.22
CA VAL A 396 -9.80 16.79 36.13
C VAL A 396 -9.99 18.06 35.29
N GLU A 397 -8.96 18.92 35.21
CA GLU A 397 -9.03 20.15 34.42
C GLU A 397 -8.79 19.92 32.93
N LEU A 398 -8.14 18.82 32.53
CA LEU A 398 -7.64 18.60 31.16
C LEU A 398 -8.68 17.97 30.21
N GLY A 399 -9.72 17.32 30.74
CA GLY A 399 -10.87 16.83 29.97
C GLY A 399 -10.94 15.30 29.81
N GLU A 400 -12.04 14.82 29.22
CA GLU A 400 -12.35 13.37 29.12
C GLU A 400 -11.43 12.59 28.17
N ASN A 401 -10.75 13.29 27.25
CA ASN A 401 -9.84 12.69 26.26
C ASN A 401 -8.43 12.38 26.83
N VAL A 402 -8.18 12.67 28.12
CA VAL A 402 -6.90 12.37 28.76
C VAL A 402 -6.91 10.95 29.34
N VAL A 403 -6.01 10.12 28.85
CA VAL A 403 -5.79 8.76 29.35
C VAL A 403 -4.72 8.78 30.44
N CYS A 404 -5.17 8.46 31.66
CA CYS A 404 -4.38 8.10 32.84
C CYS A 404 -4.81 6.68 33.33
N GLY A 405 -4.47 5.63 32.56
CA GLY A 405 -4.60 4.22 32.95
C GLY A 405 -3.64 3.75 34.07
N GLU A 406 -3.50 2.43 34.24
CA GLU A 406 -2.84 1.85 35.43
C GLU A 406 -1.81 0.72 35.16
N ASP A 407 -1.64 0.25 33.92
CA ASP A 407 -0.61 -0.76 33.56
C ASP A 407 0.09 -0.46 32.23
N GLU A 408 1.32 -0.95 32.03
CA GLU A 408 2.19 -0.62 30.89
C GLU A 408 1.59 -0.92 29.50
N ASN A 409 0.55 -1.77 29.39
CA ASN A 409 -0.07 -2.13 28.11
C ASN A 409 -1.37 -1.35 27.82
N ALA A 410 -1.92 -0.63 28.79
CA ALA A 410 -3.18 0.12 28.64
C ALA A 410 -3.01 1.48 27.93
N TRP A 411 -1.77 1.93 27.74
CA TRP A 411 -1.45 3.31 27.32
C TRP A 411 -1.35 3.51 25.82
N ASP A 412 -0.65 2.60 25.15
CA ASP A 412 -0.26 2.77 23.76
C ASP A 412 -1.02 1.75 22.89
N PRO A 413 -2.12 2.16 22.22
CA PRO A 413 -2.88 1.28 21.34
C PRO A 413 -2.10 0.85 20.09
N LEU A 414 -0.94 1.48 19.82
CA LEU A 414 -0.05 1.18 18.70
C LEU A 414 1.22 0.43 19.16
N GLY A 415 1.55 0.52 20.45
CA GLY A 415 2.65 -0.19 21.12
C GLY A 415 3.94 0.64 21.18
N ASP A 416 4.87 0.19 22.04
CA ASP A 416 6.13 0.84 22.48
C ASP A 416 6.94 1.70 21.49
N GLU A 417 6.80 1.43 20.20
CA GLU A 417 7.49 1.92 19.00
C GLU A 417 6.47 1.86 17.84
N ARG A 418 6.35 2.90 17.00
CA ARG A 418 5.43 2.92 15.85
C ARG A 418 5.87 1.91 14.77
N TYR A 419 7.19 1.73 14.62
CA TYR A 419 7.74 0.62 13.86
C TYR A 419 7.83 -0.63 14.74
N PRO A 420 7.16 -1.75 14.40
CA PRO A 420 7.04 -2.90 15.28
C PRO A 420 8.27 -3.81 15.22
N THR A 421 9.43 -3.32 15.69
CA THR A 421 10.71 -4.04 15.71
C THR A 421 10.58 -5.40 16.35
N LYS A 422 9.82 -5.52 17.46
CA LYS A 422 9.52 -6.81 18.12
C LYS A 422 8.90 -7.86 17.19
N LEU A 423 8.08 -7.46 16.22
CA LEU A 423 7.44 -8.36 15.24
C LEU A 423 8.32 -8.66 14.03
N ILE A 424 9.18 -7.72 13.60
CA ILE A 424 10.02 -7.88 12.40
C ILE A 424 11.34 -8.59 12.70
N LYS A 425 11.93 -8.37 13.89
CA LYS A 425 13.23 -8.92 14.31
C LYS A 425 13.40 -10.44 14.12
N PRO A 426 12.40 -11.32 14.32
CA PRO A 426 12.52 -12.75 14.01
C PRO A 426 12.83 -13.05 12.52
N PHE A 427 12.36 -12.23 11.60
CA PHE A 427 12.59 -12.35 10.15
C PHE A 427 13.92 -11.72 9.68
N ARG A 428 14.73 -11.25 10.64
CA ARG A 428 15.96 -10.48 10.48
C ARG A 428 17.12 -11.03 11.31
N SER A 429 17.17 -12.36 11.44
CA SER A 429 18.31 -13.06 12.03
C SER A 429 19.52 -13.05 11.10
N LEU A 430 20.74 -13.16 11.64
CA LEU A 430 21.98 -13.24 10.85
C LEU A 430 21.94 -14.34 9.76
N ASN A 431 21.22 -15.42 10.00
CA ASN A 431 21.11 -16.57 9.09
C ASN A 431 19.85 -16.54 8.22
N ALA A 432 19.04 -15.47 8.28
CA ALA A 432 17.71 -15.40 7.69
C ALA A 432 17.70 -15.56 6.16
#